data_AF-L1IX28-F1
#
_entry.id   AF-L1IX28-F1
#
_cell.length_a   1.000
_cell.length_b   1.000
_cell.length_c   1.000
_cell.angle_alpha   90.00
_cell.angle_beta   90.00
_cell.angle_gamma   90.00
#
_symmetry.space_group_name_H-M   'P 1'
#
loop_
_entity.id
_entity.type
_entity.pdbx_description
1 polymer ?
#
loop_
_entity_poly.entity_id
_entity_poly.type
_entity_poly.pdbx_seq_one_letter_code
_entity_poly.pdbx_strand_id
1 'polypeptide(L)' 'FPNNGPERGETLVRISGNGFENTPSLSCKFGETVVSAAWISGQLIECFSPAMPESTVRLGVSSNGVDFSYGSIDFVY' A
#
# COMPACT_ATOMS: atom_id res chain seq x y z
N PHE A 1 -1.30 8.11 -3.72
CA PHE A 1 -2.40 9.04 -3.44
C PHE A 1 -3.70 8.25 -3.35
N PRO A 2 -4.66 8.65 -2.49
CA PRO A 2 -4.52 9.69 -1.46
C PRO A 2 -3.50 9.30 -0.38
N ASN A 3 -3.06 10.26 0.44
CA ASN A 3 -2.20 10.05 1.61
C ASN A 3 -3.02 10.07 2.91
N ASN A 4 -4.34 9.97 2.80
CA ASN A 4 -5.25 9.92 3.93
C ASN A 4 -6.56 9.22 3.55
N GLY A 5 -7.22 8.64 4.53
CA GLY A 5 -8.52 7.96 4.42
C GLY A 5 -9.21 7.95 5.79
N PRO A 6 -10.40 7.38 5.93
CA PRO A 6 -11.07 7.21 7.22
C PRO A 6 -10.55 5.97 7.97
N GLU A 7 -10.66 5.99 9.30
CA GLU A 7 -10.35 4.85 10.19
C GLU A 7 -11.01 3.52 9.78
N ARG A 8 -12.19 3.59 9.15
CA ARG A 8 -12.90 2.40 8.64
C ARG A 8 -12.11 1.65 7.56
N GLY A 9 -11.11 2.29 6.95
CA GLY A 9 -10.35 1.73 5.85
C GLY A 9 -11.12 1.79 4.53
N GLU A 10 -10.90 0.79 3.67
CA GLU A 10 -11.52 0.66 2.34
C GLU A 10 -11.19 1.81 1.39
N THR A 11 -10.18 2.63 1.70
CA THR A 11 -9.71 3.67 0.80
C THR A 11 -8.83 3.06 -0.28
N LEU A 12 -9.17 3.31 -1.54
CA LEU A 12 -8.35 2.91 -2.67
C LEU A 12 -7.09 3.79 -2.74
N VAL A 13 -5.95 3.24 -2.36
CA VAL A 13 -4.64 3.88 -2.40
C VAL A 13 -3.89 3.44 -3.64
N ARG A 14 -3.55 4.42 -4.49
CA ARG A 14 -2.68 4.24 -5.65
C ARG A 14 -1.23 4.51 -5.29
N ILE A 15 -0.37 3.54 -5.52
CA ILE A 15 1.07 3.65 -5.29
C ILE A 15 1.78 3.58 -6.63
N SER A 16 2.45 4.67 -6.98
CA SER A 16 3.30 4.77 -8.15
C SER A 16 4.74 4.42 -7.78
N GLY A 17 5.40 3.67 -8.65
CA GLY A 17 6.80 3.27 -8.50
C GLY A 17 7.31 2.74 -9.82
N ASN A 18 8.35 1.91 -9.79
CA ASN A 18 8.91 1.27 -10.98
C ASN A 18 9.26 -0.19 -10.66
N GLY A 19 9.12 -1.07 -11.65
CA GLY A 19 9.51 -2.48 -11.52
C GLY A 19 8.49 -3.36 -10.79
N PHE A 20 7.21 -2.97 -10.78
CA PHE A 20 6.17 -3.82 -10.23
C PHE A 20 5.87 -4.98 -11.16
N GLU A 21 5.93 -6.20 -10.62
CA GLU A 21 5.58 -7.41 -11.35
C GLU A 21 4.18 -7.89 -10.95
N ASN A 22 3.45 -8.47 -11.89
CA ASN A 22 2.13 -9.03 -11.64
C ASN A 22 2.26 -10.40 -10.95
N THR A 23 2.53 -10.38 -9.64
CA THR A 23 2.71 -11.58 -8.82
C THR A 23 1.60 -11.65 -7.76
N PRO A 24 1.19 -12.87 -7.34
CA PRO A 24 0.26 -13.02 -6.23
C PRO A 24 0.84 -12.58 -4.88
N SER A 25 2.17 -12.44 -4.80
CA SER A 25 2.88 -11.96 -3.61
C SER A 25 2.94 -10.42 -3.52
N LEU A 26 2.47 -9.72 -4.56
CA LEU A 26 2.43 -8.26 -4.58
C LEU A 26 1.50 -7.74 -3.48
N SER A 27 2.04 -6.93 -2.59
CA SER A 27 1.35 -6.49 -1.38
C SER A 27 1.74 -5.08 -0.97
N CYS A 28 0.81 -4.38 -0.34
CA CYS A 28 1.03 -3.11 0.33
C CYS A 28 1.11 -3.31 1.84
N LYS A 29 1.95 -2.53 2.50
CA LYS A 29 2.10 -2.53 3.96
C LYS A 29 1.72 -1.15 4.49
N PHE A 30 0.75 -1.11 5.41
CA PHE A 30 0.30 0.08 6.11
C PHE A 30 0.74 -0.06 7.57
N GLY A 31 1.85 0.59 7.96
CA GLY A 31 2.43 0.38 9.28
C GLY A 31 2.93 -1.05 9.41
N GLU A 32 2.31 -1.87 10.25
CA GLU A 32 2.59 -3.31 10.37
C GLU A 32 1.59 -4.21 9.63
N THR A 33 0.50 -3.64 9.10
CA THR A 33 -0.57 -4.42 8.45
C THR A 33 -0.28 -4.59 6.97
N VAL A 34 -0.22 -5.84 6.50
CA VAL A 34 0.00 -6.17 5.07
C VAL A 34 -1.34 -6.51 4.42
N VAL A 35 -1.58 -5.95 3.23
CA VAL A 35 -2.78 -6.18 2.41
C VAL A 35 -2.38 -6.54 0.98
N SER A 36 -3.21 -7.31 0.29
CA SER A 36 -2.99 -7.66 -1.10
C SER A 36 -3.06 -6.43 -2.00
N ALA A 37 -2.17 -6.37 -2.99
CA ALA A 37 -2.17 -5.31 -3.99
C ALA A 37 -2.75 -5.80 -5.32
N ALA A 38 -3.50 -4.94 -5.98
CA ALA A 38 -3.90 -5.09 -7.38
C ALA A 38 -2.82 -4.47 -8.27
N TRP A 39 -2.23 -5.29 -9.13
CA TRP A 39 -1.29 -4.81 -10.14
C TRP A 39 -2.05 -4.08 -11.27
N ILE A 40 -1.66 -2.84 -11.56
CA ILE A 40 -2.23 -2.06 -12.68
C ILE A 40 -1.23 -1.98 -13.83
N SER A 41 0.04 -1.70 -13.52
CA SER A 41 1.13 -1.67 -14.49
C SER A 41 2.48 -1.85 -13.80
N GLY A 42 3.56 -1.96 -14.58
CA GLY A 42 4.93 -2.00 -14.05
C GLY A 42 5.35 -0.76 -13.25
N GLN A 43 4.50 0.27 -13.21
CA GLN A 43 4.73 1.53 -12.50
C GLN A 43 3.59 1.92 -11.54
N LEU A 44 2.50 1.16 -11.51
CA LEU A 44 1.33 1.52 -10.72
C LEU A 44 0.67 0.27 -10.11
N ILE A 45 0.36 0.37 -8.82
CA ILE A 45 -0.42 -0.63 -8.09
C ILE A 45 -1.51 0.06 -7.27
N GLU A 46 -2.53 -0.71 -6.93
CA GLU A 46 -3.68 -0.26 -6.15
C GLU A 46 -3.87 -1.16 -4.93
N CYS A 47 -4.14 -0.57 -3.78
CA CYS A 47 -4.37 -1.30 -2.53
C CYS A 47 -5.49 -0.66 -1.74
N PHE A 48 -6.30 -1.47 -1.05
CA PHE A 48 -7.29 -0.96 -0.12
C PHE A 48 -6.66 -0.79 1.26
N SER A 49 -6.81 0.39 1.86
CA SER A 49 -6.34 0.62 3.23
C SER A 49 -7.13 -0.27 4.21
N PRO A 50 -6.47 -0.97 5.15
CA PRO A 50 -7.16 -1.71 6.21
C PRO A 50 -7.88 -0.75 7.16
N ALA A 51 -8.83 -1.25 7.95
CA ALA A 51 -9.40 -0.47 9.05
C ALA A 51 -8.35 -0.34 10.18
N MET A 52 -8.01 0.88 10.57
CA MET A 52 -7.09 1.16 11.68
C MET A 52 -7.53 2.42 12.45
N PRO A 53 -7.24 2.52 13.76
CA PRO A 53 -7.48 3.74 14.54
C PRO A 53 -6.74 4.94 13.95
N GLU A 54 -7.21 6.16 14.27
CA GLU A 54 -6.56 7.43 13.89
C GLU A 54 -5.06 7.37 14.19
N SER A 55 -4.29 7.22 13.11
CA SER A 55 -2.85 7.01 13.18
C SER A 55 -2.19 7.39 11.86
N THR A 56 -0.93 7.81 11.95
CA THR A 56 -0.08 8.05 10.81
C THR A 56 0.82 6.84 10.63
N VAL A 57 0.69 6.15 9.50
CA VAL A 57 1.47 4.94 9.20
C VAL A 57 2.26 5.09 7.93
N ARG A 58 3.43 4.44 7.88
CA ARG A 58 4.25 4.44 6.69
C ARG A 58 3.74 3.44 5.66
N LEU A 59 3.72 3.85 4.39
CA LEU A 59 3.37 2.98 3.27
C LEU A 59 4.61 2.20 2.79
N GLY A 60 4.47 0.89 2.73
CA GLY A 60 5.42 -0.04 2.14
C GLY A 60 4.81 -0.81 0.99
N VAL A 61 5.65 -1.32 0.10
CA VAL A 61 5.27 -2.20 -1.02
C VAL A 61 6.25 -3.36 -1.09
N SER A 62 5.73 -4.57 -1.32
CA SER A 62 6.53 -5.75 -1.60
C SER A 62 6.05 -6.42 -2.87
N SER A 63 6.98 -6.86 -3.72
CA SER A 63 6.70 -7.67 -4.93
C SER A 63 6.85 -9.18 -4.69
N ASN A 64 7.50 -9.58 -3.60
CA ASN A 64 7.78 -10.98 -3.26
C ASN A 64 7.17 -11.41 -1.92
N GLY A 65 6.49 -10.51 -1.21
CA GLY A 65 5.89 -10.75 0.10
C GLY A 65 6.89 -10.81 1.25
N VAL A 66 8.17 -10.51 1.00
CA VAL A 66 9.27 -10.63 1.97
C VAL A 66 9.99 -9.29 2.11
N ASP A 67 10.41 -8.69 1.00
CA ASP A 67 11.15 -7.44 0.98
C ASP A 67 10.19 -6.26 0.78
N PHE A 68 10.21 -5.30 1.69
CA PHE A 68 9.36 -4.12 1.64
C PHE A 68 10.18 -2.86 1.33
N SER A 69 9.78 -2.17 0.28
CA SER A 69 10.25 -0.82 -0.04
C SER A 69 9.28 0.19 0.52
N TYR A 70 9.79 1.20 1.22
CA TYR A 70 8.95 2.23 1.85
C TYR A 70 8.91 3.50 1.02
N GLY A 71 7.73 4.09 0.92
CA GLY A 71 7.56 5.41 0.35
C GLY A 71 8.13 6.51 1.25
N SER A 72 8.26 7.70 0.66
CA SER A 72 8.63 8.94 1.35
C SER A 72 7.43 9.65 2.00
N ILE A 73 6.23 9.09 1.88
CA ILE A 73 4.96 9.71 2.31
C ILE A 73 4.26 8.74 3.26
N ASP A 74 3.74 9.28 4.35
CA ASP A 74 2.91 8.56 5.31
C ASP A 74 1.42 8.66 4.95
N PHE A 75 0.65 7.65 5.38
CA PHE A 75 -0.80 7.59 5.24
C PHE A 75 -1.47 7.89 6.58
N VAL A 76 -2.44 8.81 6.58
CA VAL A 76 -3.18 9.23 7.77
C VAL A 76 -4.59 8.64 7.74
N TYR A 77 -4.96 7.88 8.77
CA TYR A 77 -6.31 7.34 8.96
C TYR A 77 -7.29 8.33 9.59
#